data_AF-A0A9D1X4S8-F1
#
_entry.id   AF-A0A9D1X4S8-F1
#
_cell.length_a   1.000
_cell.length_b   1.000
_cell.length_c   1.000
_cell.angle_alpha   90.00
_cell.angle_beta   90.00
_cell.angle_gamma   90.00
#
_symmetry.space_group_name_H-M   'P 1'
#
loop_
_entity.id
_entity.type
_entity.pdbx_description
1 polymer ?
#
loop_
_entity_poly.entity_id
_entity_poly.type
_entity_poly.pdbx_seq_one_letter_code
_entity_poly.pdbx_strand_id
1 'polypeptide(L)'
;MLIRAIKRFRENTRKRYEMAEEQSMEPWKKQVRVLHEEAEFLFYYEEAEPEPNSLLCFLIRGELVKGTLSPGSPLLLLSGQAKELGRAEVVSDTEEKEEKRLGLMHIKRNQFVIRITEVFGEKAETMEVNRYRRQMERLWDELSLVVNAAEPS
;
A
#
# COMPACT_ATOMS: atom_id res chain seq x y z
N MET A 1 -22.74 38.21 13.29
CA MET A 1 -22.93 37.92 11.84
C MET A 1 -21.62 37.82 11.05
N LEU A 2 -20.59 38.62 11.34
CA LEU A 2 -19.29 38.60 10.64
C LEU A 2 -18.53 37.26 10.69
N ILE A 3 -18.50 36.61 11.85
CA ILE A 3 -17.79 35.33 12.06
C ILE A 3 -18.38 34.20 11.20
N ARG A 4 -19.71 34.17 10.99
CA ARG A 4 -20.37 33.18 10.14
C ARG A 4 -20.07 33.40 8.65
N ALA A 5 -19.94 34.66 8.22
CA ALA A 5 -19.58 34.99 6.84
C ALA A 5 -18.12 34.62 6.53
N ILE A 6 -17.19 34.85 7.47
CA ILE A 6 -15.78 34.47 7.33
C ILE A 6 -15.60 32.95 7.29
N LYS A 7 -16.33 32.19 8.12
CA LYS A 7 -16.32 30.72 8.07
C LYS A 7 -16.82 30.18 6.72
N ARG A 8 -17.96 30.67 6.23
CA ARG A 8 -18.50 30.30 4.92
C ARG A 8 -17.56 30.67 3.77
N PHE A 9 -16.90 31.82 3.85
CA PHE A 9 -15.92 32.23 2.84
C PHE A 9 -14.73 31.27 2.82
N ARG A 10 -14.16 30.93 3.98
CA ARG A 10 -13.05 29.95 4.06
C ARG A 10 -13.46 28.57 3.56
N GLU A 11 -14.65 28.09 3.91
CA GLU A 11 -15.17 26.82 3.41
C GLU A 11 -15.39 26.83 1.91
N ASN A 12 -15.98 27.88 1.35
CA ASN A 12 -16.21 28.00 -0.10
C ASN A 12 -14.89 28.15 -0.87
N THR A 13 -13.93 28.90 -0.33
CA THR A 13 -12.60 29.08 -0.92
C THR A 13 -11.82 27.78 -0.89
N ARG A 14 -11.84 27.04 0.23
CA ARG A 14 -11.25 25.70 0.33
C ARG A 14 -11.87 24.72 -0.67
N LYS A 15 -13.20 24.65 -0.72
CA LYS A 15 -13.92 23.80 -1.69
C LYS A 15 -13.59 24.16 -3.14
N ARG A 16 -13.40 25.44 -3.45
CA ARG A 16 -12.98 25.89 -4.78
C ARG A 16 -11.57 25.44 -5.13
N TYR A 17 -10.65 25.48 -4.18
CA TYR A 17 -9.29 24.96 -4.38
C TYR A 17 -9.30 23.44 -4.54
N GLU A 18 -10.02 22.71 -3.68
CA GLU A 18 -10.18 21.25 -3.78
C GLU A 18 -10.79 20.85 -5.13
N MET A 19 -11.83 21.56 -5.61
CA MET A 19 -12.43 21.31 -6.93
C MET A 19 -11.51 21.65 -8.11
N ALA A 20 -10.72 22.72 -8.01
CA ALA A 20 -9.76 23.09 -9.05
C ALA A 20 -8.59 22.10 -9.12
N GLU A 21 -8.08 21.66 -7.96
CA GLU A 21 -7.10 20.59 -7.87
C GLU A 21 -7.66 19.29 -8.47
N GLU A 22 -8.90 18.92 -8.14
CA GLU A 22 -9.55 17.72 -8.66
C GLU A 22 -9.83 17.75 -10.16
N GLN A 23 -10.06 18.92 -10.76
CA GLN A 23 -10.17 19.07 -12.21
C GLN A 23 -8.81 18.95 -12.92
N SER A 24 -7.73 19.39 -12.26
CA SER A 24 -6.36 19.33 -12.79
C SER A 24 -5.60 18.03 -12.47
N MET A 25 -6.11 17.22 -11.55
CA MET A 25 -5.46 15.99 -11.12
C MET A 25 -5.49 14.93 -12.21
N GLU A 26 -4.32 14.35 -12.46
CA GLU A 26 -4.16 13.19 -13.33
C GLU A 26 -4.99 12.01 -12.82
N PRO A 27 -5.53 11.15 -13.71
CA PRO A 27 -6.42 10.06 -13.33
C PRO A 27 -5.86 9.14 -12.22
N TRP A 28 -4.56 8.84 -12.27
CA TRP A 28 -3.90 7.98 -11.27
C TRP A 28 -3.86 8.61 -9.88
N LYS A 29 -3.74 9.94 -9.75
CA LYS A 29 -3.76 10.64 -8.46
C LYS A 29 -5.13 10.53 -7.79
N LYS A 30 -6.19 10.56 -8.59
CA LYS A 30 -7.56 10.33 -8.10
C LYS A 30 -7.72 8.90 -7.58
N GLN A 31 -7.19 7.91 -8.31
CA GLN A 31 -7.22 6.51 -7.89
C GLN A 31 -6.44 6.29 -6.59
N VAL A 32 -5.22 6.81 -6.49
CA VAL A 32 -4.42 6.76 -5.24
C VAL A 32 -5.18 7.42 -4.09
N ARG A 33 -5.79 8.58 -4.31
CA ARG A 33 -6.61 9.24 -3.29
C ARG A 33 -7.77 8.38 -2.82
N VAL A 34 -8.53 7.78 -3.75
CA VAL A 34 -9.64 6.88 -3.41
C VAL A 34 -9.15 5.69 -2.60
N LEU A 35 -8.01 5.07 -2.96
CA LEU A 35 -7.40 3.99 -2.18
C LEU A 35 -7.07 4.45 -0.74
N HIS A 36 -6.51 5.64 -0.60
CA HIS A 36 -6.22 6.25 0.70
C HIS A 36 -7.47 6.52 1.53
N GLU A 37 -8.61 6.81 0.91
CA GLU A 37 -9.88 7.04 1.60
C GLU A 37 -10.60 5.72 1.93
N GLU A 38 -10.64 4.76 1.01
CA GLU A 38 -11.47 3.55 1.11
C GLU A 38 -10.78 2.33 1.73
N ALA A 39 -9.45 2.20 1.61
CA ALA A 39 -8.77 1.01 2.12
C ALA A 39 -8.94 0.87 3.64
N GLU A 40 -9.17 -0.33 4.13
CA GLU A 40 -9.18 -0.61 5.57
C GLU A 40 -7.75 -0.76 6.10
N PHE A 41 -6.86 -1.26 5.25
CA PHE A 41 -5.43 -1.41 5.50
C PHE A 41 -4.59 -0.62 4.50
N LEU A 42 -3.66 0.16 5.06
CA LEU A 42 -2.75 1.16 4.50
C LEU A 42 -1.27 0.87 4.76
N PHE A 43 -0.49 0.28 3.85
CA PHE A 43 0.95 0.07 4.07
C PHE A 43 1.81 0.57 2.91
N TYR A 44 2.79 1.42 3.22
CA TYR A 44 3.81 1.86 2.28
C TYR A 44 4.99 0.91 2.31
N TYR A 45 5.28 0.30 1.17
CA TYR A 45 6.38 -0.65 1.02
C TYR A 45 7.74 0.05 0.98
N GLU A 46 8.73 -0.51 1.67
CA GLU A 46 10.12 -0.06 1.64
C GLU A 46 11.06 -1.16 1.14
N GLU A 47 10.96 -2.36 1.72
CA GLU A 47 11.88 -3.47 1.42
C GLU A 47 11.23 -4.84 1.62
N ALA A 48 11.76 -5.84 0.90
CA ALA A 48 11.37 -7.24 0.99
C ALA A 48 12.59 -8.14 1.15
N GLU A 49 12.48 -9.11 2.06
CA GLU A 49 13.46 -10.17 2.24
C GLU A 49 12.78 -11.54 2.04
N PRO A 50 13.38 -12.47 1.27
CA PRO A 50 12.81 -13.79 1.07
C PRO A 50 12.89 -14.62 2.37
N GLU A 51 11.82 -15.34 2.68
CA GLU A 51 11.82 -16.28 3.80
C GLU A 51 12.70 -17.52 3.47
N PRO A 52 13.57 -17.99 4.37
CA PRO A 52 14.57 -19.03 4.07
C PRO A 52 14.01 -20.34 3.51
N ASN A 53 12.78 -20.70 3.89
CA ASN A 53 12.16 -21.98 3.56
C ASN A 53 11.01 -21.87 2.55
N SER A 54 10.83 -20.71 1.90
CA SER A 54 9.75 -20.49 0.94
C SER A 54 10.20 -19.62 -0.21
N LEU A 55 9.88 -20.05 -1.44
CA LEU A 55 10.06 -19.20 -2.62
C LEU A 55 8.98 -18.13 -2.73
N LEU A 56 7.84 -18.32 -2.07
CA LEU A 56 6.66 -17.46 -2.22
C LEU A 56 6.45 -16.53 -1.03
N CYS A 57 7.14 -16.76 0.09
CA CYS A 57 6.97 -15.95 1.29
C CYS A 57 8.10 -14.94 1.42
N PHE A 58 7.74 -13.72 1.79
CA PHE A 58 8.65 -12.61 1.96
C PHE A 58 8.29 -11.84 3.23
N LEU A 59 9.29 -11.51 4.03
CA LEU A 59 9.18 -10.50 5.06
C LEU A 59 9.23 -9.13 4.38
N ILE A 60 8.12 -8.40 4.45
CA ILE A 60 8.07 -7.03 3.94
C ILE A 60 8.19 -6.04 5.10
N ARG A 61 8.91 -4.94 4.87
CA ARG A 61 9.05 -3.83 5.80
C ARG A 61 8.66 -2.51 5.15
N GLY A 62 8.21 -1.58 5.98
CA GLY A 62 7.66 -0.31 5.52
C GLY A 62 6.90 0.43 6.61
N GLU A 63 6.02 1.34 6.20
CA GLU A 63 5.25 2.19 7.12
C GLU A 63 3.76 1.79 7.11
N LEU A 64 3.24 1.43 8.28
CA LEU A 64 1.81 1.20 8.47
C LEU A 64 1.10 2.53 8.72
N VAL A 65 0.23 2.93 7.79
CA VAL A 65 -0.54 4.17 7.84
C VAL A 65 -1.89 3.97 8.51
N LYS A 66 -2.59 2.87 8.19
CA LYS A 66 -3.92 2.56 8.75
C LYS A 66 -4.20 1.06 8.76
N GLY A 67 -5.08 0.67 9.69
CA GLY A 67 -5.63 -0.67 9.78
C GLY A 67 -4.72 -1.68 10.48
N THR A 68 -5.28 -2.87 10.66
CA THR A 68 -4.58 -4.07 11.14
C THR A 68 -5.07 -5.24 10.29
N LEU A 69 -4.20 -6.19 9.99
CA LEU A 69 -4.57 -7.41 9.27
C LEU A 69 -4.29 -8.63 10.12
N SER A 70 -5.14 -9.64 9.95
CA SER A 70 -4.95 -10.95 10.53
C SER A 70 -4.24 -11.86 9.52
N PRO A 71 -3.54 -12.91 9.98
CA PRO A 71 -3.08 -13.97 9.10
C PRO A 71 -4.24 -14.54 8.26
N GLY A 72 -3.98 -14.78 6.97
CA GLY A 72 -4.97 -15.19 5.98
C GLY A 72 -5.66 -14.05 5.24
N SER A 73 -5.48 -12.79 5.66
CA SER A 73 -6.10 -11.66 4.97
C SER A 73 -5.51 -11.45 3.57
N PRO A 74 -6.36 -11.27 2.54
CA PRO A 74 -5.90 -11.05 1.18
C PRO A 74 -5.40 -9.61 0.99
N LEU A 75 -4.34 -9.47 0.20
CA LEU A 75 -3.65 -8.22 -0.07
C LEU A 75 -3.56 -7.93 -1.56
N LEU A 76 -3.63 -6.65 -1.88
CA LEU A 76 -3.39 -6.11 -3.21
C LEU A 76 -2.05 -5.35 -3.21
N LEU A 77 -1.18 -5.69 -4.17
CA LEU A 77 0.14 -5.10 -4.35
C LEU A 77 0.08 -4.07 -5.47
N LEU A 78 0.39 -2.82 -5.17
CA LEU A 78 0.16 -1.68 -6.05
C LEU A 78 1.44 -0.85 -6.25
N SER A 79 1.62 -0.36 -7.47
CA SER A 79 2.61 0.69 -7.75
C SER A 79 2.18 2.04 -7.19
N GLY A 80 3.10 3.01 -7.17
CA GLY A 80 2.80 4.41 -6.80
C GLY A 80 1.74 5.10 -7.67
N GLN A 81 1.37 4.51 -8.81
CA GLN A 81 0.29 4.97 -9.69
C GLN A 81 -0.99 4.15 -9.57
N ALA A 82 -1.18 3.40 -8.49
CA ALA A 82 -2.35 2.55 -8.23
C ALA A 82 -2.56 1.40 -9.25
N LYS A 83 -1.55 1.06 -10.05
CA LYS A 83 -1.59 -0.11 -10.92
C LYS A 83 -1.37 -1.38 -10.10
N GLU A 84 -2.23 -2.38 -10.29
CA GLU A 84 -2.09 -3.74 -9.73
C GLU A 84 -0.85 -4.44 -10.30
N LEU A 85 0.02 -4.87 -9.39
CA LEU A 85 1.24 -5.61 -9.68
C LEU A 85 1.09 -7.09 -9.30
N GLY A 86 0.25 -7.38 -8.32
CA GLY A 86 0.03 -8.74 -7.84
C GLY A 86 -0.87 -8.80 -6.62
N ARG A 87 -0.99 -10.01 -6.10
CA ARG A 87 -1.79 -10.34 -4.92
C ARG A 87 -0.96 -11.16 -3.95
N ALA A 88 -1.27 -10.98 -2.68
CA ALA A 88 -0.62 -11.70 -1.61
C ALA A 88 -1.61 -12.05 -0.50
N GLU A 89 -1.12 -12.79 0.48
CA GLU A 89 -1.86 -13.15 1.68
C GLU A 89 -0.97 -12.93 2.89
N VAL A 90 -1.53 -12.40 3.97
CA VAL A 90 -0.80 -12.22 5.23
C VAL A 90 -0.50 -13.57 5.86
N VAL A 91 0.75 -13.81 6.25
CA VAL A 91 1.20 -15.06 6.89
C VAL A 91 1.44 -14.88 8.37
N SER A 92 1.87 -13.69 8.80
CA SER A 92 2.14 -13.36 10.20
C SER A 92 1.41 -12.10 10.65
N ASP A 93 1.25 -11.92 11.95
CA ASP A 93 0.80 -10.64 12.50
C ASP A 93 1.78 -9.51 12.14
N THR A 94 1.27 -8.28 12.10
CA THR A 94 2.09 -7.09 11.90
C THR A 94 2.82 -6.71 13.17
N GLU A 95 4.15 -6.71 13.12
CA GLU A 95 5.01 -6.28 14.21
C GLU A 95 5.47 -4.84 13.98
N GLU A 96 5.39 -4.00 15.02
CA GLU A 96 6.06 -2.70 15.04
C GLU A 96 7.49 -2.90 15.54
N LYS A 97 8.48 -2.58 14.69
CA LYS A 97 9.87 -2.43 15.10
C LYS A 97 10.23 -0.94 15.11
N GLU A 98 10.64 -0.44 16.28
CA GLU A 98 11.36 0.83 16.33
C GLU A 98 12.75 0.62 15.73
N GLU A 99 13.05 1.28 14.60
CA GLU A 99 14.42 1.32 14.14
C GLU A 99 14.80 2.70 13.60
N LYS A 100 15.74 3.30 14.35
CA LYS A 100 16.47 4.56 14.14
C LYS A 100 15.79 5.84 14.62
N ARG A 101 16.39 6.39 15.68
CA ARG A 101 16.33 7.81 16.05
C ARG A 101 17.27 8.58 15.13
N LEU A 102 16.73 9.32 14.17
CA LEU A 102 17.46 10.37 13.45
C LEU A 102 17.20 11.69 14.20
N GLY A 103 17.97 11.95 15.25
CA GLY A 103 17.76 13.10 16.13
C GLY A 103 16.47 12.97 16.96
N LEU A 104 15.51 13.87 16.76
CA LEU A 104 14.20 13.89 17.44
C LEU A 104 13.11 13.08 16.70
N MET A 105 13.39 12.61 15.48
CA MET A 105 12.42 11.92 14.63
C MET A 105 12.48 10.41 14.86
N HIS A 106 11.35 9.82 15.24
CA HIS A 106 11.18 8.36 15.36
C HIS A 106 10.55 7.87 14.05
N ILE A 107 11.27 7.04 13.31
CA ILE A 107 10.70 6.36 12.13
C ILE A 107 10.16 5.01 12.62
N LYS A 108 8.84 4.84 12.49
CA LYS A 108 8.19 3.56 12.77
C LYS A 108 8.36 2.67 11.55
N ARG A 109 8.96 1.49 11.74
CA ARG A 109 9.02 0.47 10.70
C ARG A 109 8.17 -0.71 11.14
N ASN A 110 7.18 -1.02 10.33
CA ASN A 110 6.33 -2.17 10.49
C ASN A 110 6.85 -3.29 9.60
N GLN A 111 6.78 -4.52 10.09
CA GLN A 111 7.18 -5.70 9.34
C GLN A 111 6.17 -6.84 9.51
N PHE A 112 5.96 -7.61 8.46
CA PHE A 112 5.17 -8.84 8.48
C PHE A 112 5.49 -9.70 7.28
N VAL A 113 5.19 -10.99 7.39
CA VAL A 113 5.39 -11.95 6.32
C VAL A 113 4.14 -12.00 5.45
N ILE A 114 4.35 -11.93 4.13
CA ILE A 114 3.32 -12.15 3.12
C ILE A 114 3.67 -13.36 2.26
N ARG A 115 2.67 -14.04 1.74
CA ARG A 115 2.79 -15.06 0.70
C ARG A 115 2.26 -14.51 -0.61
N ILE A 116 3.09 -14.50 -1.64
CA ILE A 116 2.71 -14.08 -3.00
C ILE A 116 1.81 -15.16 -3.62
N THR A 117 0.60 -14.77 -4.03
CA THR A 117 -0.38 -15.66 -4.67
C THR A 117 -0.47 -15.42 -6.17
N GLU A 118 -0.34 -14.16 -6.60
CA GLU A 118 -0.41 -13.75 -8.00
C GLU A 118 0.62 -12.64 -8.28
N VAL A 119 1.25 -12.69 -9.46
CA VAL A 119 2.19 -11.68 -9.92
C VAL A 119 1.88 -11.37 -11.38
N PHE A 120 1.66 -10.09 -11.70
CA PHE A 120 1.32 -9.59 -13.04
C PHE A 120 0.22 -10.38 -13.77
N GLY A 121 -0.81 -10.84 -13.05
CA GLY A 121 -1.94 -11.59 -13.63
C GLY A 121 -1.77 -13.11 -13.64
N GLU A 122 -0.64 -13.63 -13.15
CA GLU A 122 -0.29 -15.04 -13.21
C GLU A 122 -0.14 -15.66 -11.81
N LYS A 123 -0.70 -16.86 -11.61
CA LYS A 123 -0.62 -17.58 -10.34
C LYS A 123 0.83 -18.00 -10.05
N ALA A 124 1.36 -17.52 -8.92
CA ALA A 124 2.75 -17.72 -8.52
C ALA A 124 3.10 -19.21 -8.36
N GLU A 125 2.20 -20.00 -7.78
CA GLU A 125 2.39 -21.45 -7.54
C GLU A 125 2.53 -22.27 -8.83
N THR A 126 2.00 -21.78 -9.94
CA THR A 126 2.02 -22.48 -11.23
C THR A 126 3.18 -22.04 -12.14
N MET A 127 3.95 -21.05 -11.69
CA MET A 127 4.94 -20.39 -12.52
C MET A 127 6.28 -21.11 -12.49
N GLU A 128 6.97 -21.16 -13.64
CA GLU A 128 8.35 -21.65 -13.70
C GLU A 128 9.27 -20.77 -12.83
N VAL A 129 10.14 -21.38 -12.02
CA VAL A 129 10.98 -20.69 -11.03
C VAL A 129 11.79 -19.52 -11.62
N ASN A 130 12.39 -19.69 -12.81
CA ASN A 130 13.18 -18.61 -13.43
C ASN A 130 12.31 -17.45 -13.93
N ARG A 131 11.07 -17.74 -14.35
CA ARG A 131 10.12 -16.71 -14.72
C ARG A 131 9.62 -15.98 -13.48
N TYR A 132 9.31 -16.72 -12.42
CA TYR A 132 8.88 -16.17 -11.14
C TYR A 132 9.93 -15.21 -10.58
N ARG A 133 11.21 -15.61 -10.51
CA ARG A 133 12.30 -14.74 -10.03
C ARG A 133 12.39 -13.41 -10.79
N ARG A 134 12.35 -13.45 -12.12
CA ARG A 134 12.37 -12.23 -12.96
C ARG A 134 11.17 -11.34 -12.74
N GLN A 135 9.99 -11.93 -12.53
CA GLN A 135 8.80 -11.16 -12.21
C GLN A 135 8.87 -10.57 -10.81
N MET A 136 9.43 -11.28 -9.84
CA MET A 136 9.60 -10.77 -8.48
C MET A 136 10.57 -9.58 -8.42
N GLU A 137 11.70 -9.64 -9.13
CA GLU A 137 12.62 -8.50 -9.25
C GLU A 137 11.87 -7.24 -9.74
N ARG A 138 11.10 -7.39 -10.81
CA ARG A 138 10.29 -6.30 -11.34
C ARG A 138 9.19 -5.84 -10.38
N LEU A 139 8.54 -6.76 -9.68
CA LEU A 139 7.50 -6.43 -8.71
C LEU A 139 8.07 -5.54 -7.61
N TRP A 140 9.23 -5.89 -7.04
CA TRP A 140 9.85 -5.11 -5.97
C TRP A 140 10.32 -3.73 -6.41
N ASP A 141 10.75 -3.59 -7.67
CA ASP A 141 11.10 -2.29 -8.26
C ASP A 141 9.88 -1.37 -8.47
N GLU A 142 8.72 -1.94 -8.81
CA GLU A 142 7.48 -1.17 -9.07
C GLU A 142 6.61 -0.98 -7.81
N LEU A 143 6.75 -1.84 -6.79
CA LEU A 143 5.89 -1.85 -5.61
C LEU A 143 6.06 -0.58 -4.77
N SER A 144 4.94 0.00 -4.35
CA SER A 144 4.95 1.16 -3.44
C SER A 144 3.91 1.05 -2.34
N LEU A 145 2.79 0.37 -2.62
CA LEU A 145 1.61 0.36 -1.78
C LEU A 145 1.10 -1.07 -1.62
N VAL A 146 0.71 -1.42 -0.39
CA VAL A 146 0.03 -2.67 -0.05
C VAL A 146 -1.27 -2.30 0.67
N VAL A 147 -2.38 -2.79 0.14
CA VAL A 147 -3.73 -2.54 0.67
C VAL A 147 -4.48 -3.85 0.87
N ASN A 148 -5.53 -3.85 1.69
CA ASN A 148 -6.44 -5.00 1.74
C ASN A 148 -7.09 -5.20 0.37
N ALA A 149 -7.15 -6.45 -0.11
CA ALA A 149 -7.96 -6.75 -1.27
C ALA A 149 -9.44 -6.71 -0.84
N ALA A 150 -10.27 -5.93 -1.53
CA ALA A 150 -11.71 -6.01 -1.34
C ALA A 150 -12.17 -7.43 -1.71
N GLU A 151 -12.98 -8.06 -0.86
CA GLU A 151 -13.65 -9.30 -1.24
C GLU A 151 -14.55 -9.01 -2.45
N PRO A 152 -14.47 -9.82 -3.54
CA PRO A 152 -15.46 -9.71 -4.60
C PRO A 152 -16.83 -10.00 -3.98
N SER A 153 -17.71 -9.00 -4.06
CA SER A 153 -19.09 -9.07 -3.55
C SER A 153 -19.95 -10.02 -4.37
#